data_AF-A0A9P3G238-F1
#
_entry.id   AF-A0A9P3G238-F1
#
_cell.length_a   1.000
_cell.length_b   1.000
_cell.length_c   1.000
_cell.angle_alpha   90.00
_cell.angle_beta   90.00
_cell.angle_gamma   90.00
#
_symmetry.space_group_name_H-M   'P 1'
#
loop_
_entity.id
_entity.type
_entity.pdbx_description
1 polymer ?
#
loop_
_entity_poly.entity_id
_entity_poly.type
_entity_poly.pdbx_seq_one_letter_code
_entity_poly.pdbx_strand_id
1 'polypeptide(L)'
;MGGPNLEVFKFATYVFLPILVMAHFGNPEWYQKNVLPYKDKIFPPEENLVRNLPNDQVTLREELARIKAERLAAKAQRERQAAEAAAKHL
;
A
#
# COMPACT_ATOMS: atom_id res chain seq x y z
N MET A 1 5.70 49.58 -4.83
CA MET A 1 6.48 48.63 -4.02
C MET A 1 6.42 49.10 -2.57
N GLY A 2 5.93 48.29 -1.64
CA GLY A 2 5.44 48.71 -0.31
C GLY A 2 6.49 49.09 0.74
N GLY A 3 7.60 49.71 0.33
CA GLY A 3 8.65 50.22 1.23
C GLY A 3 9.52 49.15 1.90
N PRO A 4 10.61 49.58 2.57
CA PRO A 4 11.61 48.68 3.15
C PRO A 4 11.06 47.67 4.18
N ASN A 5 10.02 48.05 4.93
CA ASN A 5 9.39 47.17 5.93
C ASN A 5 8.75 45.93 5.28
N LEU A 6 8.17 46.07 4.08
CA LEU A 6 7.57 44.95 3.37
C LEU A 6 8.63 43.98 2.83
N GLU A 7 9.79 44.50 2.45
CA GLU A 7 10.92 43.69 1.99
C GLU A 7 11.51 42.86 3.13
N VAL A 8 11.67 43.45 4.31
CA VAL A 8 12.12 42.74 5.52
C VAL A 8 11.12 41.65 5.93
N PHE A 9 9.81 41.92 5.90
CA PHE A 9 8.79 40.92 6.21
C PHE A 9 8.81 39.73 5.25
N LYS A 10 8.91 40.00 3.93
CA LYS A 10 9.01 38.94 2.91
C LYS A 10 10.27 38.11 3.10
N PHE A 11 11.41 38.76 3.31
CA PHE A 11 12.68 38.10 3.56
C PHE A 11 12.59 37.19 4.80
N ALA A 12 12.09 37.71 5.91
CA ALA A 12 11.88 36.93 7.13
C ALA A 12 10.95 35.74 6.86
N THR A 13 9.85 35.93 6.15
CA THR A 13 8.94 34.83 5.80
C THR A 13 9.64 33.77 4.97
N TYR A 14 10.41 34.15 3.94
CA TYR A 14 11.13 33.19 3.09
C TYR A 14 12.20 32.40 3.85
N VAL A 15 12.83 32.99 4.86
CA VAL A 15 13.84 32.30 5.66
C VAL A 15 13.20 31.46 6.76
N PHE A 16 12.31 32.04 7.57
CA PHE A 16 11.74 31.37 8.74
C PHE A 16 10.69 30.33 8.39
N LEU A 17 9.86 30.54 7.36
CA LEU A 17 8.82 29.57 7.00
C LEU A 17 9.40 28.18 6.69
N PRO A 18 10.39 28.00 5.78
CA PRO A 18 10.93 26.66 5.50
C PRO A 18 11.66 26.07 6.70
N ILE A 19 12.34 26.89 7.52
CA ILE A 19 13.03 26.42 8.72
C ILE A 19 12.03 25.91 9.75
N LEU A 20 10.93 26.63 9.99
CA LEU A 20 9.88 26.22 10.92
C LEU A 20 9.14 24.97 10.44
N VAL A 21 8.85 24.90 9.13
CA VAL A 21 8.28 23.70 8.51
C VAL A 21 9.23 22.51 8.71
N MET A 22 10.53 22.67 8.44
CA MET A 22 11.52 21.61 8.64
C MET A 22 11.65 21.21 10.11
N ALA A 23 11.65 22.17 11.05
CA ALA A 23 11.75 21.89 12.48
C ALA A 23 10.52 21.14 13.01
N HIS A 24 9.33 21.44 12.48
CA HIS A 24 8.09 20.78 12.88
C HIS A 24 7.93 19.40 12.23
N PHE A 25 8.00 19.33 10.91
CA PHE A 25 7.76 18.10 10.15
C PHE A 25 8.98 17.17 10.07
N GLY A 26 10.19 17.71 10.26
CA GLY A 26 11.42 16.92 10.31
C GLY A 26 11.66 16.22 11.64
N ASN A 27 10.81 16.44 12.66
CA ASN A 27 10.89 15.71 13.91
C ASN A 27 10.55 14.22 13.68
N PRO A 28 11.47 13.29 13.99
CA PRO A 28 11.21 11.85 13.86
C PRO A 28 9.96 11.38 14.60
N GLU A 29 9.67 11.95 15.76
CA GLU A 29 8.47 11.60 16.53
C GLU A 29 7.18 12.03 15.84
N TRP A 30 7.18 13.21 15.20
CA TRP A 30 6.03 13.69 14.45
C TRP A 30 5.74 12.76 13.27
N TYR A 31 6.79 12.37 12.54
CA TYR A 31 6.68 11.44 11.41
C TYR A 31 6.13 10.07 11.84
N GLN A 32 6.65 9.51 12.94
CA GLN A 32 6.19 8.23 13.46
C GLN A 32 4.72 8.25 13.91
N LYS A 33 4.25 9.36 14.46
CA LYS A 33 2.87 9.47 14.97
C LYS A 33 1.85 9.79 13.87
N ASN A 34 2.24 10.56 12.86
CA ASN A 34 1.29 11.09 11.87
C ASN A 34 1.36 10.38 10.52
N VAL A 35 2.55 9.95 10.08
CA VAL A 35 2.75 9.39 8.74
C VAL A 35 2.72 7.86 8.75
N LEU A 36 3.45 7.22 9.68
CA LEU A 36 3.52 5.75 9.72
C LEU A 36 2.14 5.07 9.89
N PRO A 37 1.22 5.54 10.76
CA PRO A 37 -0.07 4.88 10.92
C PRO A 37 -0.97 4.99 9.68
N TYR A 38 -0.66 5.92 8.78
CA TYR A 38 -1.36 6.06 7.50
C TYR A 38 -0.95 4.97 6.50
N LYS A 39 0.27 4.43 6.61
CA LYS A 39 0.73 3.30 5.79
C LYS A 39 -0.22 2.11 5.97
N ASP A 40 -0.61 1.81 7.20
CA ASP A 40 -1.47 0.65 7.52
C ASP A 40 -2.92 0.82 7.04
N LYS A 41 -3.35 2.07 6.77
CA LYS A 41 -4.69 2.36 6.23
C LYS A 41 -4.73 2.31 4.71
N ILE A 42 -3.63 2.66 4.05
CA ILE A 42 -3.56 2.76 2.59
C ILE A 42 -3.13 1.42 1.97
N PHE A 43 -2.20 0.72 2.62
CA PHE A 43 -1.63 -0.52 2.11
C PHE A 43 -2.24 -1.73 2.80
N PRO A 44 -2.43 -2.86 2.08
CA PRO A 44 -2.77 -4.13 2.70
C PRO A 44 -1.72 -4.50 3.78
N PRO A 45 -2.12 -5.24 4.83
CA PRO A 45 -1.19 -5.76 5.82
C PRO A 45 0.00 -6.45 5.15
N GLU A 46 1.20 -6.30 5.71
CA GLU A 46 2.43 -6.82 5.09
C GLU A 46 2.41 -8.34 4.86
N GLU A 47 1.60 -9.07 5.64
CA GLU A 47 1.34 -10.50 5.50
C GLU A 47 0.65 -10.85 4.17
N ASN A 48 -0.14 -9.94 3.61
CA ASN A 48 -0.84 -10.12 2.34
C ASN A 48 0.00 -9.67 1.15
N LEU A 49 1.18 -9.10 1.37
CA LEU A 49 2.07 -8.67 0.30
C LEU A 49 2.91 -9.86 -0.16
N VAL A 50 2.80 -10.19 -1.45
CA VAL A 50 3.66 -11.21 -2.08
C VAL A 50 5.07 -10.64 -2.22
N ARG A 51 5.91 -10.86 -1.21
CA ARG A 51 7.30 -10.34 -1.15
C ARG A 51 8.27 -11.08 -2.07
N ASN A 52 8.02 -12.36 -2.32
CA ASN A 52 8.88 -13.20 -3.14
C ASN A 52 8.21 -13.43 -4.50
N LEU A 53 8.40 -12.48 -5.41
CA LEU A 53 7.97 -12.65 -6.79
C LEU A 53 9.03 -13.45 -7.57
N PRO A 54 8.63 -14.44 -8.38
CA PRO A 54 9.55 -15.11 -9.29
C PRO A 54 10.15 -14.07 -10.26
N ASN A 55 11.47 -13.95 -10.28
CA ASN A 55 12.18 -13.02 -11.17
C ASN A 55 12.68 -13.71 -12.46
N ASP A 56 12.57 -15.03 -12.55
CA ASP A 56 13.01 -15.81 -13.70
C ASP A 56 11.80 -16.37 -14.48
N GLN A 57 11.92 -16.42 -15.82
CA GLN A 57 10.82 -16.83 -16.69
C GLN A 57 10.42 -18.29 -16.50
N VAL A 58 11.37 -19.17 -16.18
CA VAL A 58 11.08 -20.60 -15.98
C VAL A 58 10.24 -20.75 -14.71
N THR A 59 10.71 -20.19 -13.59
CA THR A 59 10.02 -20.21 -12.30
C THR A 59 8.63 -19.56 -12.36
N LEU A 60 8.47 -18.49 -13.15
CA LEU A 60 7.18 -17.84 -13.36
C LEU A 60 6.17 -18.76 -14.06
N ARG A 61 6.60 -19.50 -15.09
CA ARG A 61 5.70 -20.40 -15.83
C ARG A 61 5.27 -21.59 -14.98
N GLU A 62 6.17 -22.12 -14.16
CA GLU A 62 5.87 -23.19 -13.20
C GLU A 62 4.85 -22.73 -12.15
N GLU A 63 5.07 -21.55 -11.55
CA GLU A 63 4.14 -20.96 -10.58
C GLU A 63 2.76 -20.68 -11.19
N LEU A 64 2.70 -20.14 -12.41
CA LEU A 64 1.44 -19.93 -13.12
C LEU A 64 0.71 -21.24 -13.42
N ALA A 65 1.43 -22.30 -13.78
CA ALA A 65 0.84 -23.62 -14.00
C ALA A 65 0.26 -24.19 -12.70
N ARG A 66 0.97 -24.05 -11.57
CA ARG A 66 0.49 -24.44 -10.24
C ARG A 66 -0.80 -23.71 -9.88
N ILE A 67 -0.82 -22.38 -9.96
CA ILE A 67 -1.98 -21.54 -9.64
C ILE A 67 -3.18 -21.91 -10.52
N LYS A 68 -2.96 -22.20 -11.81
CA LYS A 68 -4.01 -22.61 -12.74
C LYS A 68 -4.61 -23.97 -12.35
N ALA A 69 -3.78 -24.93 -11.97
CA ALA A 69 -4.23 -26.25 -11.52
C ALA A 69 -5.06 -26.16 -10.23
N GLU A 70 -4.59 -25.40 -9.24
CA GLU A 70 -5.31 -25.16 -7.98
C GLU A 70 -6.70 -24.54 -8.22
N ARG A 71 -6.78 -23.53 -9.10
CA ARG A 71 -8.05 -22.88 -9.46
C ARG A 71 -9.04 -23.84 -10.12
N LEU A 72 -8.56 -24.70 -11.02
CA LEU A 72 -9.40 -25.71 -11.68
C LEU A 72 -9.92 -26.74 -10.68
N ALA A 73 -9.07 -27.21 -9.76
CA ALA A 73 -9.45 -28.14 -8.71
C ALA A 73 -10.51 -27.55 -7.77
N ALA A 74 -10.28 -26.31 -7.30
CA ALA A 74 -11.23 -25.60 -6.44
C ALA A 74 -12.59 -25.38 -7.13
N LYS A 75 -12.59 -25.04 -8.43
CA LYS A 75 -13.82 -24.91 -9.21
C LYS A 75 -14.58 -26.23 -9.31
N ALA A 76 -13.89 -27.32 -9.66
CA ALA A 76 -14.49 -28.65 -9.75
C ALA A 76 -15.09 -29.10 -8.40
N GLN A 77 -14.42 -28.80 -7.29
CA GLN A 77 -14.94 -29.11 -5.95
C GLN A 77 -16.20 -28.32 -5.61
N ARG A 78 -16.25 -27.01 -5.94
CA ARG A 78 -17.46 -26.19 -5.76
C ARG A 78 -18.63 -26.70 -6.61
N GLU A 79 -18.39 -27.10 -7.85
CA GLU A 79 -19.41 -27.64 -8.75
C GLU A 79 -19.97 -28.97 -8.22
N ARG A 80 -19.11 -29.86 -7.70
CA ARG A 80 -19.56 -31.11 -7.04
C ARG A 80 -20.39 -30.84 -5.80
N GLN A 81 -19.96 -29.93 -4.92
CA GLN A 81 -20.71 -29.54 -3.73
C GLN A 81 -22.07 -28.92 -4.08
N ALA A 82 -22.14 -28.09 -5.13
CA ALA A 82 -23.39 -27.51 -5.61
C ALA A 82 -24.34 -28.57 -6.17
N ALA A 83 -23.82 -29.55 -6.92
CA ALA A 83 -24.61 -30.67 -7.44
C ALA A 83 -25.14 -31.58 -6.33
N GLU A 84 -24.31 -31.88 -5.31
CA GLU A 84 -24.72 -32.66 -4.13
C GLU A 84 -25.76 -31.93 -3.28
N ALA A 85 -25.63 -30.61 -3.11
CA ALA A 85 -26.61 -29.79 -2.39
C ALA A 85 -27.96 -29.73 -3.14
N ALA A 86 -27.93 -29.61 -4.47
CA ALA A 86 -29.14 -29.64 -5.29
C ALA A 86 -29.84 -31.01 -5.26
N ALA A 87 -29.07 -32.10 -5.25
CA ALA A 87 -29.62 -33.46 -5.16
C ALA A 87 -30.22 -33.79 -3.78
N LYS A 88 -29.75 -33.16 -2.69
CA LYS A 88 -30.33 -33.32 -1.34
C LYS A 88 -31.58 -32.48 -1.10
N HIS A 89 -31.88 -31.53 -1.98
CA HIS A 89 -33.03 -30.61 -1.86
C HIS A 89 -34.24 -31.02 -2.73
N LEU A 90 -34.13 -32.16 -3.43
CA LEU A 90 -35.19 -32.86 -4.17
C LEU A 90 -35.64 -34.10 -3.38
#